data_AF-A0A819B482-F1
#
_entry.id   AF-A0A819B482-F1
#
_cell.length_a   1.000
_cell.length_b   1.000
_cell.length_c   1.000
_cell.angle_alpha   90.00
_cell.angle_beta   90.00
_cell.angle_gamma   90.00
#
_symmetry.space_group_name_H-M   'P 1'
#
loop_
_entity.id
_entity.type
_entity.pdbx_description
1 polymer ?
#
loop_
_entity_poly.entity_id
_entity_poly.type
_entity_poly.pdbx_seq_one_letter_code
_entity_poly.pdbx_strand_id
1 'polypeptide(L)'
;MQETIGDTTYNWTDVTSQFADLCHHLPIGEVVRDKDFTLFEAMTALELMDPKMDGGMSIKNHFHEQKQGNRILTLKQLIDKELLKITKFTSIELIHLFDQLLSTFHMWLDGHSLALTLFTCVYLHDITIIDDYHLRTICYTFIKLIDYIRERILLKAGLFEEEDFSGTLTYNFPFYRDIKDQTCLIDLKKSEDELNKRLRSLKHEADLNQLDIISTQQLIYRIKFLRLFYSLTLKFNEANEKTGEQTYLNSEEILKYLKQIDEILQLIRPSHVIEDEI
;
A
#
# COMPACT_ATOMS: atom_id res chain seq x y z
N MET A 1 -2.32 15.08 -38.86
CA MET A 1 -3.00 15.71 -37.70
C MET A 1 -1.91 16.22 -36.76
N GLN A 2 -1.96 17.49 -36.37
CA GLN A 2 -1.02 18.06 -35.40
C GLN A 2 -1.57 17.85 -33.99
N GLU A 3 -0.79 17.22 -33.13
CA GLU A 3 -1.13 17.00 -31.73
C GLU A 3 0.07 17.41 -30.86
N THR A 4 -0.18 18.16 -29.79
CA THR A 4 0.88 18.57 -28.87
C THR A 4 0.69 17.81 -27.56
N ILE A 5 1.72 17.06 -27.15
CA ILE A 5 1.73 16.30 -25.89
C ILE A 5 2.91 16.83 -25.06
N GLY A 6 2.60 17.51 -23.96
CA GLY A 6 3.61 18.25 -23.18
C GLY A 6 4.22 19.38 -24.00
N ASP A 7 5.56 19.43 -24.05
CA ASP A 7 6.31 20.44 -24.81
C ASP A 7 6.63 20.01 -26.25
N THR A 8 6.17 18.83 -26.68
CA THR A 8 6.49 18.26 -28.00
C THR A 8 5.28 18.27 -28.92
N THR A 9 5.45 18.85 -30.11
CA THR A 9 4.43 18.84 -31.17
C THR A 9 4.70 17.69 -32.14
N TYR A 10 3.73 16.78 -32.25
CA TYR A 10 3.75 15.64 -33.15
C TYR A 10 2.94 15.94 -34.42
N ASN A 11 3.51 15.58 -35.57
CA ASN A 11 2.83 15.61 -36.86
C ASN A 11 2.44 14.17 -37.24
N TRP A 12 1.26 13.73 -36.80
CA TRP A 12 0.77 12.39 -37.11
C TRP A 12 0.32 12.29 -38.56
N THR A 13 0.72 11.23 -39.25
CA THR A 13 0.21 10.84 -40.56
C THR A 13 -0.59 9.57 -40.39
N ASP A 14 -1.83 9.56 -40.87
CA ASP A 14 -2.66 8.35 -40.84
C ASP A 14 -2.15 7.36 -41.89
N VAL A 15 -1.75 6.18 -41.43
CA VAL A 15 -1.25 5.07 -42.25
C VAL A 15 -2.19 3.87 -42.24
N THR A 16 -3.40 4.00 -41.70
CA THR A 16 -4.32 2.87 -41.47
C THR A 16 -4.65 2.11 -42.76
N SER A 17 -5.04 2.83 -43.83
CA SER A 17 -5.35 2.20 -45.12
C SER A 17 -4.12 1.57 -45.77
N GLN A 18 -2.99 2.29 -45.78
CA GLN A 18 -1.73 1.81 -46.33
C GLN A 18 -1.25 0.53 -45.61
N PHE A 19 -1.35 0.50 -44.29
CA PHE A 19 -0.97 -0.65 -43.48
C PHE A 19 -1.90 -1.84 -43.72
N ALA A 20 -3.22 -1.61 -43.74
CA ALA A 20 -4.20 -2.66 -44.04
C ALA A 20 -3.96 -3.25 -45.45
N ASP A 21 -3.75 -2.42 -46.47
CA ASP A 21 -3.45 -2.86 -47.83
C ASP A 21 -2.20 -3.74 -47.89
N LEU A 22 -1.12 -3.35 -47.19
CA LEU A 22 0.10 -4.16 -47.11
C LEU A 22 -0.13 -5.50 -46.41
N CYS A 23 -0.91 -5.54 -45.33
CA CYS A 23 -1.26 -6.79 -44.64
C CYS A 23 -2.02 -7.78 -45.53
N HIS A 24 -2.86 -7.32 -46.47
CA HIS A 24 -3.57 -8.21 -47.41
C HIS A 24 -2.62 -8.95 -48.37
N HIS A 25 -1.42 -8.43 -48.59
CA HIS A 25 -0.41 -9.08 -49.43
C HIS A 25 0.40 -10.14 -48.67
N LEU A 26 0.23 -10.25 -47.35
CA LEU A 26 0.93 -11.23 -46.52
C LEU A 26 0.29 -12.62 -46.66
N PRO A 27 1.04 -13.66 -47.06
CA PRO A 27 0.54 -15.03 -47.12
C PRO A 27 0.04 -15.55 -45.77
N ILE A 28 -0.94 -16.45 -45.82
CA ILE A 28 -1.47 -17.11 -44.62
C ILE A 28 -0.33 -17.91 -43.95
N GLY A 29 -0.13 -17.67 -42.66
CA GLY A 29 0.91 -18.32 -41.85
C GLY A 29 2.22 -17.55 -41.77
N GLU A 30 2.37 -16.43 -42.48
CA GLU A 30 3.51 -15.53 -42.31
C GLU A 30 3.25 -14.47 -41.24
N VAL A 31 4.31 -14.07 -40.54
CA VAL A 31 4.29 -13.01 -39.51
C VAL A 31 5.47 -12.09 -39.75
N VAL A 32 5.18 -10.80 -39.95
CA VAL A 32 6.21 -9.76 -40.04
C VAL A 32 6.57 -9.31 -38.63
N ARG A 33 7.85 -9.41 -38.29
CA ARG A 33 8.39 -9.12 -36.96
C ARG A 33 9.88 -8.83 -37.09
N ASP A 34 10.42 -8.18 -36.07
CA ASP A 34 11.87 -8.02 -35.94
C ASP A 34 12.54 -9.40 -35.77
N LYS A 35 13.81 -9.51 -36.16
CA LYS A 35 14.57 -10.76 -36.07
C LYS A 35 14.84 -11.16 -34.62
N ASP A 36 14.97 -10.19 -33.74
CA ASP A 36 15.37 -10.39 -32.35
C ASP A 36 14.18 -10.59 -31.41
N PHE A 37 13.01 -10.01 -31.72
CA PHE A 37 11.76 -10.34 -31.01
C PHE A 37 11.50 -11.84 -31.18
N THR A 38 10.86 -12.58 -30.28
CA THR A 38 10.49 -14.01 -30.50
C THR A 38 8.99 -14.27 -30.37
N LEU A 39 8.45 -15.32 -31.01
CA LEU A 39 7.03 -15.67 -30.81
C LEU A 39 6.75 -16.16 -29.38
N PHE A 40 7.78 -16.63 -28.67
CA PHE A 40 7.67 -16.97 -27.25
C PHE A 40 7.42 -15.72 -26.39
N GLU A 41 8.10 -14.61 -26.68
CA GLU A 41 7.83 -13.31 -26.03
C GLU A 41 6.41 -12.80 -26.33
N ALA A 42 5.89 -13.07 -27.53
CA ALA A 42 4.52 -12.72 -27.88
C ALA A 42 3.46 -13.44 -27.02
N MET A 43 3.79 -14.58 -26.38
CA MET A 43 2.85 -15.32 -25.54
C MET A 43 2.52 -14.61 -24.22
N THR A 44 3.35 -13.66 -23.78
CA THR A 44 3.10 -12.87 -22.57
C THR A 44 2.45 -11.52 -22.87
N ALA A 45 2.18 -11.21 -24.15
CA ALA A 45 1.56 -9.97 -24.55
C ALA A 45 0.13 -9.87 -24.03
N LEU A 46 -0.26 -8.67 -23.59
CA LEU A 46 -1.64 -8.36 -23.21
C LEU A 46 -2.47 -8.11 -24.48
N GLU A 47 -3.64 -8.74 -24.56
CA GLU A 47 -4.59 -8.54 -25.64
C GLU A 47 -5.59 -7.44 -25.26
N LEU A 48 -5.60 -6.36 -26.05
CA LEU A 48 -6.58 -5.28 -25.88
C LEU A 48 -7.99 -5.78 -26.22
N MET A 49 -8.99 -5.26 -25.52
CA MET A 49 -10.41 -5.63 -25.67
C MET A 49 -10.78 -7.06 -25.26
N ASP A 50 -9.84 -7.88 -24.78
CA ASP A 50 -10.17 -9.15 -24.14
C ASP A 50 -10.58 -8.94 -22.66
N PRO A 51 -11.75 -9.42 -22.21
CA PRO A 51 -12.22 -9.16 -20.83
C PRO A 51 -11.30 -9.65 -19.71
N LYS A 52 -10.45 -10.65 -19.95
CA LYS A 52 -9.56 -11.25 -18.93
C LYS A 52 -8.15 -10.68 -18.99
N MET A 53 -7.67 -10.34 -20.19
CA MET A 53 -6.31 -9.81 -20.40
C MET A 53 -6.27 -8.27 -20.35
N ASP A 54 -7.38 -7.60 -20.69
CA ASP A 54 -7.50 -6.15 -20.63
C ASP A 54 -8.17 -5.70 -19.32
N GLY A 55 -7.35 -5.22 -18.38
CA GLY A 55 -7.85 -4.62 -17.14
C GLY A 55 -8.84 -3.48 -17.38
N GLY A 56 -8.72 -2.76 -18.51
CA GLY A 56 -9.64 -1.73 -18.97
C GLY A 56 -11.08 -2.23 -19.22
N MET A 57 -11.23 -3.51 -19.57
CA MET A 57 -12.51 -4.15 -19.88
C MET A 57 -13.20 -4.71 -18.63
N SER A 58 -12.44 -5.30 -17.70
CA SER A 58 -12.97 -5.84 -16.44
C SER A 58 -13.71 -4.80 -15.59
N ILE A 59 -13.28 -3.54 -15.68
CA ILE A 59 -13.90 -2.40 -14.97
C ILE A 59 -15.34 -2.14 -15.44
N LYS A 60 -15.67 -2.40 -16.70
CA LYS A 60 -17.05 -2.20 -17.18
C LYS A 60 -18.00 -3.28 -16.65
N ASN A 61 -17.48 -4.46 -16.32
CA ASN A 61 -18.29 -5.62 -15.95
C ASN A 61 -18.67 -5.68 -14.47
N HIS A 62 -17.82 -5.20 -13.55
CA HIS A 62 -18.16 -5.15 -12.13
C HIS A 62 -19.09 -3.99 -11.74
N PHE A 63 -19.17 -2.97 -12.59
CA PHE A 63 -20.00 -1.77 -12.38
C PHE A 63 -21.22 -1.70 -13.31
N HIS A 64 -21.69 -2.84 -13.85
CA HIS A 64 -22.83 -2.93 -14.79
C HIS A 64 -24.13 -2.27 -14.27
N GLU A 65 -24.30 -2.11 -12.95
CA GLU A 65 -25.47 -1.43 -12.38
C GLU A 65 -25.34 0.10 -12.31
N GLN A 66 -24.13 0.66 -12.47
CA GLN A 66 -23.90 2.10 -12.35
C GLN A 66 -24.01 2.78 -13.71
N LYS A 67 -25.25 3.04 -14.11
CA LYS A 67 -25.59 3.89 -15.27
C LYS A 67 -24.86 5.24 -15.14
N GLN A 68 -24.07 5.55 -16.18
CA GLN A 68 -23.26 6.76 -16.40
C GLN A 68 -21.83 6.73 -15.83
N GLY A 69 -20.88 6.27 -16.65
CA GLY A 69 -19.63 7.00 -16.87
C GLY A 69 -18.65 7.17 -15.70
N ASN A 70 -18.72 6.38 -14.63
CA ASN A 70 -17.69 6.41 -13.59
C ASN A 70 -16.42 5.71 -14.09
N ARG A 71 -15.54 6.52 -14.70
CA ARG A 71 -14.12 6.20 -14.92
C ARG A 71 -13.47 5.86 -13.58
N ILE A 72 -12.51 4.93 -13.55
CA ILE A 72 -11.61 4.79 -12.39
C ILE A 72 -11.06 6.18 -12.10
N LEU A 73 -11.34 6.65 -10.89
CA LEU A 73 -10.85 7.94 -10.45
C LEU A 73 -9.44 7.75 -9.92
N THR A 74 -8.50 8.51 -10.47
CA THR A 74 -7.17 8.64 -9.89
C THR A 74 -7.27 9.29 -8.51
N LEU A 75 -6.25 9.12 -7.69
CA LEU A 75 -6.17 9.73 -6.36
C LEU A 75 -6.43 11.25 -6.39
N LYS A 76 -5.85 11.95 -7.37
CA LYS A 76 -6.06 13.39 -7.58
C LYS A 76 -7.54 13.71 -7.88
N GLN A 77 -8.17 12.93 -8.75
CA GLN A 77 -9.58 13.11 -9.08
C GLN A 77 -10.53 12.80 -7.91
N LEU A 78 -10.16 11.89 -7.01
CA LEU A 78 -10.93 11.62 -5.79
C LEU A 78 -10.88 12.82 -4.83
N ILE A 79 -9.72 13.48 -4.73
CA ILE A 79 -9.55 14.70 -3.92
C ILE A 79 -10.31 15.86 -4.54
N ASP A 80 -10.15 16.10 -5.85
CA ASP A 80 -10.82 17.21 -6.56
C ASP A 80 -12.35 17.12 -6.46
N LYS A 81 -12.89 15.90 -6.35
CA LYS A 81 -14.32 15.63 -6.20
C LYS A 81 -14.76 15.53 -4.73
N GLU A 82 -13.86 15.76 -3.78
CA GLU A 82 -14.11 15.64 -2.33
C GLU A 82 -14.68 14.26 -1.92
N LEU A 83 -14.38 13.21 -2.69
CA LEU A 83 -14.82 11.85 -2.42
C LEU A 83 -13.91 11.13 -1.42
N LEU A 84 -12.72 11.68 -1.17
CA LEU A 84 -11.74 11.15 -0.24
C LEU A 84 -11.47 12.16 0.88
N LYS A 85 -11.65 11.72 2.12
CA LYS A 85 -11.30 12.51 3.30
C LYS A 85 -9.77 12.55 3.45
N ILE A 86 -9.19 13.73 3.62
CA ILE A 86 -7.72 13.90 3.78
C ILE A 86 -7.33 14.53 5.12
N THR A 87 -8.29 15.10 5.86
CA THR A 87 -8.08 15.81 7.13
C THR A 87 -9.11 15.38 8.17
N LYS A 88 -8.81 15.66 9.45
CA LYS A 88 -9.74 15.58 10.59
C LYS A 88 -10.38 14.20 10.77
N PHE A 89 -9.57 13.16 10.79
CA PHE A 89 -10.07 11.83 11.06
C PHE A 89 -10.47 11.66 12.53
N THR A 90 -11.57 10.95 12.77
CA THR A 90 -11.95 10.52 14.12
C THR A 90 -11.11 9.33 14.55
N SER A 91 -11.01 9.10 15.86
CA SER A 91 -10.25 7.95 16.37
C SER A 91 -10.81 6.62 15.85
N ILE A 92 -12.14 6.53 15.63
CA ILE A 92 -12.82 5.36 15.09
C ILE A 92 -12.48 5.14 13.61
N GLU A 93 -12.52 6.18 12.79
CA GLU A 93 -12.14 6.06 11.36
C GLU A 93 -10.68 5.59 11.21
N LEU A 94 -9.77 6.12 12.04
CA LEU A 94 -8.37 5.69 12.06
C LEU A 94 -8.22 4.24 12.51
N ILE A 95 -9.01 3.79 13.49
CA ILE A 95 -9.04 2.38 13.91
C ILE A 95 -9.46 1.48 12.75
N HIS A 96 -10.52 1.81 12.03
CA HIS A 96 -10.98 1.03 10.88
C HIS A 96 -9.93 0.95 9.78
N LEU A 97 -9.33 2.09 9.42
CA LEU A 97 -8.25 2.12 8.43
C LEU A 97 -7.04 1.31 8.88
N PHE A 98 -6.66 1.40 10.16
CA PHE A 98 -5.56 0.63 10.71
C PHE A 98 -5.83 -0.88 10.66
N ASP A 99 -7.00 -1.33 11.09
CA ASP A 99 -7.34 -2.75 11.16
C ASP A 99 -7.44 -3.36 9.74
N GLN A 100 -7.97 -2.61 8.76
CA GLN A 100 -7.98 -3.00 7.35
C GLN A 100 -6.57 -3.05 6.75
N LEU A 101 -5.72 -2.07 7.05
CA LEU A 101 -4.32 -2.08 6.64
C LEU A 101 -3.56 -3.26 7.25
N LEU A 102 -3.81 -3.58 8.52
CA LEU A 102 -3.18 -4.73 9.18
C LEU A 102 -3.65 -6.06 8.59
N SER A 103 -4.94 -6.19 8.26
CA SER A 103 -5.48 -7.38 7.61
C SER A 103 -4.90 -7.59 6.21
N THR A 104 -4.86 -6.54 5.38
CA THR A 104 -4.24 -6.60 4.05
C THR A 104 -2.72 -6.82 4.13
N PHE A 105 -2.07 -6.29 5.17
CA PHE A 105 -0.66 -6.59 5.46
C PHE A 105 -0.43 -8.07 5.78
N HIS A 106 -1.30 -8.68 6.58
CA HIS A 106 -1.23 -10.12 6.85
C HIS A 106 -1.43 -10.94 5.57
N MET A 107 -2.40 -10.59 4.72
CA MET A 107 -2.60 -11.26 3.43
C MET A 107 -1.35 -11.18 2.53
N TRP A 108 -0.63 -10.06 2.54
CA TRP A 108 0.63 -9.94 1.82
C TRP A 108 1.69 -10.89 2.39
N LEU A 109 1.79 -11.01 3.72
CA LEU A 109 2.70 -11.98 4.35
C LEU A 109 2.35 -13.43 4.02
N ASP A 110 1.09 -13.74 3.72
CA ASP A 110 0.63 -15.06 3.26
C ASP A 110 0.99 -15.34 1.78
N GLY A 111 1.62 -14.39 1.07
CA GLY A 111 2.12 -14.57 -0.30
C GLY A 111 1.32 -13.88 -1.39
N HIS A 112 0.24 -13.16 -1.03
CA HIS A 112 -0.53 -12.40 -2.02
C HIS A 112 0.21 -11.15 -2.50
N SER A 113 -0.03 -10.75 -3.76
CA SER A 113 0.57 -9.55 -4.34
C SER A 113 0.20 -8.27 -3.60
N LEU A 114 1.14 -7.31 -3.53
CA LEU A 114 0.92 -5.97 -2.98
C LEU A 114 -0.21 -5.22 -3.69
N ALA A 115 -0.35 -5.41 -5.01
CA ALA A 115 -1.41 -4.77 -5.80
C ALA A 115 -2.82 -5.21 -5.38
N LEU A 116 -2.97 -6.44 -4.88
CA LEU A 116 -4.26 -7.02 -4.47
C LEU A 116 -4.52 -6.90 -2.96
N THR A 117 -3.53 -6.42 -2.20
CA THR A 117 -3.59 -6.33 -0.73
C THR A 117 -3.43 -4.89 -0.27
N LEU A 118 -2.25 -4.46 0.17
CA LEU A 118 -2.05 -3.14 0.76
C LEU A 118 -2.32 -1.99 -0.23
N PHE A 119 -1.92 -2.13 -1.50
CA PHE A 119 -2.14 -1.08 -2.51
C PHE A 119 -3.59 -0.98 -2.99
N THR A 120 -4.51 -1.77 -2.43
CA THR A 120 -5.95 -1.45 -2.51
C THR A 120 -6.30 -0.20 -1.70
N CYS A 121 -5.51 0.13 -0.68
CA CYS A 121 -5.63 1.36 0.08
C CYS A 121 -5.02 2.55 -0.68
N VAL A 122 -5.90 3.41 -1.19
CA VAL A 122 -5.51 4.60 -1.99
C VAL A 122 -4.60 5.58 -1.24
N TYR A 123 -4.67 5.61 0.10
CA TYR A 123 -3.80 6.46 0.93
C TYR A 123 -2.33 6.04 0.89
N LEU A 124 -2.02 4.79 0.50
CA LEU A 124 -0.62 4.35 0.36
C LEU A 124 0.01 4.77 -0.96
N HIS A 125 -0.78 5.20 -1.94
CA HIS A 125 -0.28 5.58 -3.26
C HIS A 125 0.51 6.89 -3.21
N ASP A 126 0.05 7.82 -2.37
CA ASP A 126 0.73 9.08 -2.08
C ASP A 126 0.45 9.50 -0.63
N ILE A 127 1.47 9.60 0.21
CA ILE A 127 1.30 10.02 1.61
C ILE A 127 1.34 11.55 1.75
N THR A 128 1.81 12.26 0.72
CA THR A 128 2.01 13.71 0.78
C THR A 128 0.70 14.49 0.73
N ILE A 129 -0.35 13.86 0.19
CA ILE A 129 -1.72 14.38 0.16
C ILE A 129 -2.45 14.26 1.50
N ILE A 130 -1.92 13.48 2.45
CA ILE A 130 -2.58 13.22 3.73
C ILE A 130 -2.19 14.33 4.69
N ASP A 131 -3.15 15.18 5.04
CA ASP A 131 -2.92 16.27 6.00
C ASP A 131 -3.01 15.79 7.45
N ASP A 132 -3.83 14.77 7.72
CA ASP A 132 -3.96 14.17 9.04
C ASP A 132 -2.66 13.49 9.50
N TYR A 133 -2.08 14.02 10.57
CA TYR A 133 -0.78 13.57 11.07
C TYR A 133 -0.80 12.09 11.48
N HIS A 134 -1.86 11.63 12.14
CA HIS A 134 -1.94 10.25 12.64
C HIS A 134 -2.10 9.27 11.49
N LEU A 135 -2.99 9.55 10.53
CA LEU A 135 -3.18 8.71 9.34
C LEU A 135 -1.90 8.64 8.51
N ARG A 136 -1.28 9.80 8.22
CA ARG A 136 -0.03 9.85 7.47
C ARG A 136 1.04 8.99 8.13
N THR A 137 1.16 9.11 9.46
CA THR A 137 2.10 8.32 10.28
C THR A 137 1.86 6.81 10.15
N ILE A 138 0.61 6.38 10.24
CA ILE A 138 0.24 4.97 10.08
C ILE A 138 0.59 4.48 8.66
N CYS A 139 0.12 5.20 7.63
CA CYS A 139 0.30 4.83 6.23
C CYS A 139 1.76 4.69 5.83
N TYR A 140 2.60 5.71 6.10
CA TYR A 140 4.00 5.63 5.70
C TYR A 140 4.77 4.57 6.52
N THR A 141 4.36 4.30 7.77
CA THR A 141 4.98 3.23 8.56
C THR A 141 4.72 1.87 7.93
N PHE A 142 3.50 1.59 7.45
CA PHE A 142 3.20 0.37 6.70
C PHE A 142 4.05 0.26 5.42
N ILE A 143 4.21 1.36 4.68
CA ILE A 143 5.08 1.38 3.48
C ILE A 143 6.53 1.03 3.85
N LYS A 144 7.06 1.62 4.92
CA LYS A 144 8.43 1.35 5.42
C LYS A 144 8.59 -0.09 5.92
N LEU A 145 7.54 -0.65 6.53
CA LEU A 145 7.50 -2.04 6.99
C LEU A 145 7.56 -3.01 5.80
N ILE A 146 6.77 -2.75 4.75
CA ILE A 146 6.81 -3.52 3.49
C ILE A 146 8.21 -3.42 2.86
N ASP A 147 8.77 -2.21 2.72
CA ASP A 147 10.10 -2.02 2.11
C ASP A 147 11.15 -2.85 2.84
N TYR A 148 11.13 -2.78 4.18
CA TYR A 148 12.11 -3.45 5.02
C TYR A 148 12.02 -4.96 4.89
N ILE A 149 10.82 -5.54 5.03
CA ILE A 149 10.62 -6.99 4.93
C ILE A 149 11.00 -7.47 3.54
N ARG A 150 10.59 -6.75 2.49
CA ARG A 150 10.93 -7.07 1.10
C ARG A 150 12.44 -7.06 0.88
N GLU A 151 13.12 -5.95 1.15
CA GLU A 151 14.55 -5.77 0.86
C GLU A 151 15.47 -6.59 1.78
N ARG A 152 15.14 -6.66 3.08
CA ARG A 152 16.03 -7.25 4.08
C ARG A 152 15.74 -8.70 4.38
N ILE A 153 14.53 -9.19 4.10
CA ILE A 153 14.13 -10.58 4.39
C ILE A 153 13.89 -11.34 3.08
N LEU A 154 12.88 -10.95 2.31
CA LEU A 154 12.39 -11.74 1.16
C LEU A 154 13.44 -11.82 0.04
N LEU A 155 13.96 -10.68 -0.43
CA LEU A 155 14.96 -10.66 -1.50
C LEU A 155 16.29 -11.29 -1.09
N LYS A 156 16.63 -11.29 0.20
CA LYS A 156 17.83 -11.97 0.72
C LYS A 156 17.65 -13.46 0.91
N ALA A 157 16.42 -13.93 1.08
CA ALA A 157 16.11 -15.34 1.23
C ALA A 157 16.21 -16.12 -0.09
N GLY A 158 16.30 -15.41 -1.24
CA GLY A 158 16.44 -16.05 -2.56
C GLY A 158 15.15 -16.73 -3.03
N LEU A 159 14.00 -16.21 -2.62
CA LEU A 159 12.67 -16.70 -3.03
C LEU A 159 12.46 -16.48 -4.53
N PHE A 160 11.78 -17.43 -5.17
CA PHE A 160 11.36 -17.29 -6.57
C PHE A 160 9.97 -16.65 -6.65
N GLU A 161 9.87 -15.55 -7.40
CA GLU A 161 8.61 -14.83 -7.59
C GLU A 161 7.59 -15.73 -8.33
N GLU A 162 6.33 -15.70 -7.89
CA GLU A 162 5.22 -16.53 -8.40
C GLU A 162 5.30 -18.05 -8.13
N GLU A 163 6.40 -18.54 -7.53
CA GLU A 163 6.52 -19.93 -7.05
C GLU A 163 6.45 -19.99 -5.52
N ASP A 164 7.32 -19.26 -4.83
CA ASP A 164 7.40 -19.25 -3.37
C ASP A 164 6.60 -18.08 -2.75
N PHE A 165 6.62 -16.92 -3.41
CA PHE A 165 6.03 -15.69 -2.93
C PHE A 165 5.72 -14.74 -4.10
N SER A 166 4.52 -14.18 -4.19
CA SER A 166 4.11 -13.26 -5.29
C SER A 166 4.05 -11.78 -4.86
N GLY A 167 4.73 -11.43 -3.77
CA GLY A 167 4.59 -10.12 -3.12
C GLY A 167 5.81 -9.22 -3.21
N THR A 168 6.84 -9.52 -4.02
CA THR A 168 8.02 -8.63 -4.11
C THR A 168 7.87 -7.55 -5.18
N LEU A 169 6.90 -7.66 -6.09
CA LEU A 169 6.63 -6.62 -7.08
C LEU A 169 6.03 -5.35 -6.44
N THR A 170 6.62 -4.19 -6.74
CA THR A 170 6.26 -2.89 -6.14
C THR A 170 5.32 -2.05 -6.99
N TYR A 171 5.08 -2.42 -8.24
CA TYR A 171 4.18 -1.72 -9.17
C TYR A 171 4.44 -0.21 -9.30
N ASN A 172 5.71 0.20 -9.15
CA ASN A 172 6.17 1.60 -9.19
C ASN A 172 5.56 2.52 -8.11
N PHE A 173 4.98 1.98 -7.03
CA PHE A 173 4.56 2.79 -5.90
C PHE A 173 5.76 3.33 -5.10
N PRO A 174 5.67 4.53 -4.53
CA PRO A 174 6.76 5.15 -3.79
C PRO A 174 6.95 4.52 -2.41
N PHE A 175 8.19 4.16 -2.07
CA PHE A 175 8.56 3.61 -0.75
C PHE A 175 9.21 4.62 0.22
N TYR A 176 9.34 5.88 -0.21
CA TYR A 176 9.86 7.00 0.61
C TYR A 176 11.18 6.68 1.33
N ARG A 177 12.13 6.07 0.62
CA ARG A 177 13.44 5.64 1.16
C ARG A 177 14.29 6.77 1.72
N ASP A 178 14.03 8.01 1.28
CA ASP A 178 14.69 9.22 1.81
C ASP A 178 14.33 9.50 3.28
N ILE A 179 13.18 9.00 3.75
CA ILE A 179 12.77 9.11 5.15
C ILE A 179 13.49 8.04 5.96
N LYS A 180 14.25 8.47 6.97
CA LYS A 180 15.00 7.57 7.86
C LYS A 180 14.07 6.79 8.79
N ASP A 181 14.43 5.55 9.10
CA ASP A 181 13.65 4.68 9.99
C ASP A 181 13.53 5.26 11.41
N GLN A 182 14.56 5.98 11.88
CA GLN A 182 14.52 6.69 13.16
C GLN A 182 13.47 7.81 13.17
N THR A 183 13.31 8.54 12.06
CA THR A 183 12.28 9.57 11.92
C THR A 183 10.89 8.93 12.03
N CYS A 184 10.69 7.80 11.36
CA CYS A 184 9.45 7.02 11.46
C CYS A 184 9.09 6.67 12.91
N LEU A 185 10.06 6.16 13.68
CA LEU A 185 9.85 5.80 15.09
C LEU A 185 9.57 7.01 15.98
N ILE A 186 10.23 8.14 15.74
CA ILE A 186 9.99 9.40 16.46
C ILE A 186 8.57 9.91 16.20
N ASP A 187 8.12 9.87 14.95
CA ASP A 187 6.81 10.36 14.55
C ASP A 187 5.68 9.48 15.11
N LEU A 188 5.85 8.16 15.14
CA LEU A 188 4.96 7.23 15.84
C LEU A 188 4.89 7.52 17.34
N LYS A 189 6.04 7.79 17.97
CA LYS A 189 6.09 8.13 19.39
C LYS A 189 5.40 9.46 19.68
N LYS A 190 5.59 10.46 18.82
CA LYS A 190 4.91 11.75 18.90
C LYS A 190 3.39 11.60 18.72
N SER A 191 2.96 10.78 17.77
CA SER A 191 1.56 10.43 17.55
C SER A 191 0.92 9.81 18.81
N GLU A 192 1.62 8.87 19.45
CA GLU A 192 1.23 8.28 20.74
C GLU A 192 1.10 9.34 21.85
N ASP A 193 2.07 10.25 21.96
CA ASP A 193 2.08 11.28 23.01
C ASP A 193 0.98 12.34 22.82
N GLU A 194 0.67 12.72 21.57
CA GLU A 194 -0.44 13.63 21.24
C GLU A 194 -1.79 13.00 21.57
N LEU A 195 -2.01 11.73 21.23
CA LEU A 195 -3.24 11.02 21.59
C LEU A 195 -3.37 10.82 23.10
N ASN A 196 -2.28 10.57 23.82
CA ASN A 196 -2.30 10.49 25.28
C ASN A 196 -2.62 11.84 25.95
N LYS A 197 -2.23 12.97 25.34
CA LYS A 197 -2.66 14.30 25.79
C LYS A 197 -4.16 14.50 25.54
N ARG A 198 -4.63 14.17 24.34
CA ARG A 198 -6.06 14.23 23.98
C ARG A 198 -6.92 13.38 24.93
N LEU A 199 -6.50 12.15 25.21
CA LEU A 199 -7.19 11.26 26.13
C LEU A 199 -7.31 11.84 27.55
N ARG A 200 -6.25 12.52 28.05
CA ARG A 200 -6.29 13.20 29.34
C ARG A 200 -7.29 14.36 29.33
N SER A 201 -7.29 15.16 28.27
CA SER A 201 -8.27 16.24 28.11
C SER A 201 -9.71 15.72 28.09
N LEU A 202 -10.00 14.69 27.29
CA LEU A 202 -11.34 14.08 27.21
C LEU A 202 -11.86 13.54 28.54
N LYS A 203 -10.97 13.00 29.40
CA LYS A 203 -11.34 12.54 30.75
C LYS A 203 -11.71 13.67 31.72
N HIS A 204 -11.32 14.90 31.42
CA HIS A 204 -11.60 16.08 32.24
C HIS A 204 -12.74 16.96 31.68
N GLU A 205 -13.29 16.64 30.52
CA GLU A 205 -14.43 17.35 29.96
C GLU A 205 -15.72 17.06 30.76
N ALA A 206 -16.56 18.08 30.90
CA ALA A 206 -17.80 18.00 31.70
C ALA A 206 -18.86 17.10 31.06
N ASP A 207 -18.82 16.95 29.72
CA ASP A 207 -19.68 16.06 28.95
C ASP A 207 -18.84 14.86 28.48
N LEU A 208 -18.90 13.78 29.27
CA LEU A 208 -18.06 12.59 29.05
C LEU A 208 -18.57 11.78 27.86
N ASN A 209 -18.03 12.05 26.67
CA ASN A 209 -18.23 11.15 25.53
C ASN A 209 -17.39 9.87 25.71
N GLN A 210 -17.99 8.84 26.31
CA GLN A 210 -17.34 7.55 26.57
C GLN A 210 -16.79 6.91 25.28
N LEU A 211 -17.49 7.08 24.15
CA LEU A 211 -17.05 6.54 22.87
C LEU A 211 -15.73 7.16 22.40
N ASP A 212 -15.58 8.48 22.52
CA ASP A 212 -14.34 9.18 22.15
C ASP A 212 -13.16 8.79 23.05
N ILE A 213 -13.43 8.56 24.35
CA ILE A 213 -12.41 8.10 25.31
C ILE A 213 -11.95 6.68 24.95
N ILE A 214 -12.88 5.76 24.73
CA ILE A 214 -12.59 4.36 24.41
C ILE A 214 -11.87 4.27 23.06
N SER A 215 -12.40 4.92 22.01
CA SER A 215 -11.80 4.91 20.69
C SER A 215 -10.41 5.54 20.68
N THR A 216 -10.20 6.67 21.37
CA THR A 216 -8.86 7.28 21.49
C THR A 216 -7.88 6.36 22.22
N GLN A 217 -8.32 5.70 23.30
CA GLN A 217 -7.50 4.71 24.01
C GLN A 217 -7.14 3.51 23.12
N GLN A 218 -8.09 3.02 22.32
CA GLN A 218 -7.91 1.90 21.41
C GLN A 218 -6.98 2.23 20.22
N LEU A 219 -7.01 3.47 19.74
CA LEU A 219 -6.07 3.96 18.74
C LEU A 219 -4.63 4.06 19.28
N ILE A 220 -4.46 4.49 20.54
CA ILE A 220 -3.14 4.52 21.21
C ILE A 220 -2.51 3.12 21.24
N TYR A 221 -3.29 2.09 21.58
CA TYR A 221 -2.78 0.71 21.61
C TYR A 221 -2.32 0.23 20.23
N ARG A 222 -3.06 0.54 19.17
CA ARG A 222 -2.69 0.21 17.78
C ARG A 222 -1.41 0.91 17.32
N ILE A 223 -1.27 2.21 17.60
CA ILE A 223 -0.05 2.97 17.26
C ILE A 223 1.15 2.44 18.06
N LYS A 224 0.95 2.12 19.34
CA LYS A 224 1.98 1.52 20.18
C LYS A 224 2.39 0.13 19.66
N PHE A 225 1.43 -0.70 19.27
CA PHE A 225 1.68 -1.98 18.61
C PHE A 225 2.51 -1.78 17.34
N LEU A 226 2.09 -0.90 16.44
CA LEU A 226 2.78 -0.64 15.18
C LEU A 226 4.21 -0.14 15.40
N ARG A 227 4.43 0.72 16.40
CA ARG A 227 5.77 1.18 16.77
C ARG A 227 6.65 0.05 17.28
N LEU A 228 6.14 -0.80 18.18
CA LEU A 228 6.87 -1.94 18.72
C LEU A 228 7.16 -2.99 17.64
N PHE A 229 6.17 -3.28 16.79
CA PHE A 229 6.30 -4.21 15.67
C PHE A 229 7.34 -3.72 14.68
N TYR A 230 7.26 -2.46 14.24
CA TYR A 230 8.26 -1.90 13.33
C TYR A 230 9.67 -1.87 13.98
N SER A 231 9.77 -1.53 15.26
CA SER A 231 11.05 -1.58 16.00
C SER A 231 11.66 -2.99 16.01
N LEU A 232 10.82 -4.01 16.22
CA LEU A 232 11.23 -5.41 16.17
C LEU A 232 11.64 -5.81 14.74
N THR A 233 10.87 -5.44 13.72
CA THR A 233 11.19 -5.72 12.33
C THR A 233 12.55 -5.14 11.94
N LEU A 234 12.87 -3.92 12.36
CA LEU A 234 14.18 -3.31 12.12
C LEU A 234 15.34 -4.07 12.76
N LYS A 235 15.10 -4.94 13.74
CA LYS A 235 16.13 -5.81 14.31
C LYS A 235 16.45 -7.00 13.42
N PHE A 236 15.49 -7.48 12.62
CA PHE A 236 15.72 -8.58 11.69
C PHE A 236 16.79 -8.21 10.69
N ASN A 237 17.86 -8.99 10.63
CA ASN A 237 18.99 -8.78 9.71
C ASN A 237 19.72 -7.43 9.89
N GLU A 238 19.84 -6.93 11.13
CA GLU A 238 20.96 -6.07 11.56
C GLU A 238 22.26 -6.91 11.51
N ALA A 239 22.62 -7.46 10.35
CA ALA A 239 23.99 -7.90 10.11
C ALA A 239 24.85 -6.63 10.13
N ASN A 240 25.94 -6.64 10.91
CA ASN A 240 26.90 -5.54 10.88
C ASN A 240 27.45 -5.42 9.45
N GLU A 241 26.93 -4.49 8.66
CA GLU A 241 27.42 -4.17 7.32
C GLU A 241 28.92 -3.80 7.35
N LYS A 242 29.45 -3.45 8.54
CA LYS A 242 30.85 -3.14 8.79
C LYS A 242 31.75 -4.33 9.11
N THR A 243 31.24 -5.44 9.63
CA THR A 243 32.09 -6.58 10.05
C THR A 243 31.86 -7.84 9.22
N GLY A 244 30.78 -7.91 8.44
CA GLY A 244 30.45 -9.10 7.64
C GLY A 244 30.08 -10.34 8.48
N GLU A 245 30.07 -10.21 9.81
CA GLU A 245 29.65 -11.26 10.72
C GLU A 245 28.12 -11.28 10.81
N GLN A 246 27.54 -12.47 10.76
CA GLN A 246 26.15 -12.68 11.13
C GLN A 246 26.03 -12.43 12.63
N THR A 247 25.69 -11.20 13.01
CA THR A 247 25.17 -10.92 14.33
C THR A 247 23.83 -11.64 14.44
N TYR A 248 23.84 -12.82 15.08
CA TYR A 248 22.61 -13.47 15.51
C TYR A 248 21.82 -12.44 16.32
N LEU A 249 20.57 -12.24 15.92
CA LEU A 249 19.64 -11.38 16.64
C LEU A 249 19.76 -11.60 18.15
N ASN A 250 19.90 -10.53 18.94
CA ASN A 250 19.91 -10.65 20.40
C ASN A 250 18.55 -11.21 20.85
N SER A 251 18.53 -12.50 21.19
CA SER A 251 17.31 -13.24 21.52
C SER A 251 16.59 -12.62 22.73
N GLU A 252 17.34 -12.08 23.69
CA GLU A 252 16.77 -11.41 24.86
C GLU A 252 16.04 -10.11 24.48
N GLU A 253 16.60 -9.33 23.56
CA GLU A 253 15.97 -8.11 23.06
C GLU A 253 14.70 -8.41 22.24
N ILE A 254 14.74 -9.42 21.36
CA ILE A 254 13.53 -9.86 20.64
C ILE A 254 12.45 -10.28 21.62
N LEU A 255 12.78 -11.14 22.60
CA LEU A 255 11.82 -11.62 23.59
C LEU A 255 11.22 -10.45 24.38
N LYS A 256 11.99 -9.40 24.66
CA LYS A 256 11.50 -8.18 25.30
C LYS A 256 10.48 -7.42 24.44
N TYR A 257 10.69 -7.33 23.12
CA TYR A 257 9.71 -6.73 22.22
C TYR A 257 8.47 -7.60 22.08
N LEU A 258 8.62 -8.92 21.93
CA LEU A 258 7.50 -9.85 21.81
C LEU A 258 6.59 -9.82 23.04
N LYS A 259 7.16 -9.80 24.26
CA LYS A 259 6.37 -9.67 25.49
C LYS A 259 5.57 -8.38 25.53
N GLN A 260 6.18 -7.24 25.16
CA GLN A 260 5.47 -5.96 25.11
C GLN A 260 4.39 -5.94 24.04
N ILE A 261 4.61 -6.60 22.90
CA ILE A 261 3.62 -6.72 21.84
C ILE A 261 2.43 -7.57 22.32
N ASP A 262 2.68 -8.72 22.95
CA ASP A 262 1.65 -9.60 23.49
C ASP A 262 0.77 -8.88 24.54
N GLU A 263 1.41 -8.17 25.48
CA GLU A 263 0.69 -7.33 26.46
C GLU A 263 -0.22 -6.29 25.80
N ILE A 264 0.22 -5.67 24.71
CA ILE A 264 -0.59 -4.67 23.99
C ILE A 264 -1.71 -5.32 23.18
N LEU A 265 -1.46 -6.46 22.53
CA LEU A 265 -2.47 -7.18 21.76
C LEU A 265 -3.64 -7.62 22.65
N GLN A 266 -3.38 -8.03 23.88
CA GLN A 266 -4.42 -8.38 24.86
C GLN A 266 -5.32 -7.19 25.25
N LEU A 267 -4.88 -5.95 25.05
CA LEU A 267 -5.65 -4.74 25.35
C LEU A 267 -6.44 -4.20 24.15
N ILE A 268 -6.12 -4.65 22.93
CA ILE A 268 -6.78 -4.21 21.70
C ILE A 268 -8.13 -4.93 21.58
N ARG A 269 -9.19 -4.13 21.44
CA ARG A 269 -10.54 -4.62 21.10
C ARG A 269 -10.76 -4.56 19.59
N PRO A 270 -11.47 -5.51 18.98
CA PRO A 270 -11.82 -5.46 17.56
C PRO A 270 -12.66 -4.22 17.24
N SER A 271 -12.51 -3.65 16.04
CA SER A 271 -13.22 -2.42 15.65
C SER A 271 -14.75 -2.52 15.75
N HIS A 272 -15.33 -3.66 15.35
CA HIS A 272 -16.78 -3.90 15.40
C HIS A 272 -17.34 -3.92 16.83
N VAL A 273 -16.56 -4.41 17.80
CA VAL A 273 -16.97 -4.45 19.22
C VAL A 273 -17.00 -3.04 19.84
N ILE A 274 -16.21 -2.10 19.30
CA ILE A 274 -16.17 -0.72 19.80
C ILE A 274 -17.45 0.04 19.42
N GLU A 275 -18.11 -0.35 18.34
CA GLU A 275 -19.40 0.24 17.90
C GLU A 275 -20.60 -0.42 18.59
N ASP A 276 -20.54 -1.74 18.84
CA ASP A 276 -21.68 -2.52 19.38
C ASP A 276 -21.87 -2.41 20.92
N GLU A 277 -20.88 -1.91 21.68
CA GLU A 277 -20.97 -1.78 23.15
C GLU A 277 -21.68 -0.49 23.64
N ILE A 278 -22.44 0.21 22.78
CA ILE A 278 -23.19 1.44 23.12
C ILE A 278 -24.63 1.40 22.63
#